data_AF-A0A8B6BN55-F1
#
_entry.id   AF-A0A8B6BN55-F1
#
_cell.length_a   1.000
_cell.length_b   1.000
_cell.length_c   1.000
_cell.angle_alpha   90.00
_cell.angle_beta   90.00
_cell.angle_gamma   90.00
#
_symmetry.space_group_name_H-M   'P 1'
#
loop_
_entity.id
_entity.type
_entity.pdbx_description
1 polymer ?
#
loop_
_entity_poly.entity_id
_entity_poly.type
_entity_poly.pdbx_seq_one_letter_code
_entity_poly.pdbx_strand_id
1 'polypeptide(L)'
;MSDKELKGVIEQELQTKVNIQGSHGGGCINEAVTITTDNGERIFVKINKKSEARAMFDGEFISLDVLHAMDVVRVPKPIKSFLKIGMADIA
;
A
#
# COMPACT_ATOMS: atom_id res chain seq x y z
N MET A 1 -11.53 5.84 -4.99
CA MET A 1 -10.44 5.75 -5.98
C MET A 1 -10.80 4.62 -6.90
N SER A 2 -10.72 4.82 -8.21
CA SER A 2 -10.93 3.75 -9.18
C SER A 2 -9.68 2.86 -9.30
N ASP A 3 -9.83 1.63 -9.77
CA ASP A 3 -8.71 0.71 -10.05
C ASP A 3 -7.67 1.35 -10.99
N LYS A 4 -8.13 2.12 -11.97
CA LYS A 4 -7.25 2.85 -12.90
C LYS A 4 -6.41 3.90 -12.19
N GLU A 5 -7.00 4.68 -11.28
CA GLU A 5 -6.25 5.64 -10.46
C GLU A 5 -5.29 4.95 -9.50
N LEU A 6 -5.74 3.90 -8.82
CA LEU A 6 -4.92 3.15 -7.87
C LEU A 6 -3.69 2.56 -8.56
N LYS A 7 -3.91 1.94 -9.72
CA LYS A 7 -2.83 1.43 -10.57
C LYS A 7 -1.82 2.53 -10.89
N GLY A 8 -2.26 3.66 -11.42
CA GLY A 8 -1.34 4.75 -11.81
C GLY A 8 -0.50 5.28 -10.65
N VAL A 9 -1.11 5.42 -9.46
CA VAL A 9 -0.40 5.84 -8.25
C VAL A 9 0.65 4.80 -7.83
N ILE A 10 0.29 3.52 -7.82
CA ILE A 10 1.23 2.46 -7.43
C ILE A 10 2.39 2.34 -8.44
N GLU A 11 2.11 2.41 -9.74
CA GLU A 11 3.15 2.35 -10.77
C GLU A 11 4.13 3.53 -10.63
N GLN A 12 3.63 4.71 -10.29
CA GLN A 12 4.48 5.86 -9.96
C GLN A 12 5.28 5.63 -8.67
N GLU A 13 4.68 5.13 -7.61
CA GLU A 13 5.37 4.99 -6.33
C GLU A 13 6.40 3.85 -6.30
N LEU A 14 6.17 2.80 -7.10
CA LEU A 14 7.07 1.64 -7.21
C LEU A 14 7.97 1.67 -8.44
N GLN A 15 7.77 2.63 -9.35
CA GLN A 15 8.53 2.76 -10.61
C GLN A 15 8.52 1.47 -11.45
N THR A 16 7.38 0.76 -11.46
CA THR A 16 7.22 -0.54 -12.14
C THR A 16 5.78 -0.70 -12.63
N LYS A 17 5.55 -1.48 -13.68
CA LYS A 17 4.18 -1.74 -14.13
C LYS A 17 3.49 -2.74 -13.23
N VAL A 18 2.19 -2.55 -12.99
CA VAL A 18 1.42 -3.46 -12.12
C VAL A 18 0.09 -3.86 -12.73
N ASN A 19 -0.38 -5.04 -12.35
CA ASN A 19 -1.72 -5.51 -12.60
C ASN A 19 -2.45 -5.73 -11.28
N ILE A 20 -3.67 -5.21 -11.18
CA ILE A 20 -4.52 -5.40 -9.99
C ILE A 20 -5.18 -6.77 -10.11
N GLN A 21 -5.06 -7.59 -9.06
CA GLN A 21 -5.63 -8.93 -8.99
C GLN A 21 -6.82 -8.99 -8.02
N GLY A 22 -7.94 -9.55 -8.50
CA GLY A 22 -9.12 -9.86 -7.69
C GLY A 22 -10.00 -8.65 -7.37
N SER A 23 -11.04 -8.90 -6.59
CA SER A 23 -11.89 -7.84 -6.03
C SER A 23 -11.20 -7.16 -4.85
N HIS A 24 -11.46 -5.87 -4.66
CA HIS A 24 -11.12 -5.17 -3.41
C HIS A 24 -11.72 -5.95 -2.23
N GLY A 25 -10.87 -6.59 -1.45
CA GLY A 25 -11.25 -7.29 -0.22
C GLY A 25 -10.80 -6.48 0.97
N GLY A 26 -11.60 -6.35 2.02
CA GLY A 26 -11.27 -5.47 3.13
C GLY A 26 -11.97 -5.84 4.42
N GLY A 27 -11.49 -5.27 5.52
CA GLY A 27 -12.23 -5.22 6.77
C GLY A 27 -13.11 -3.98 6.81
N CYS A 28 -13.77 -3.71 7.95
CA CYS A 28 -14.63 -2.54 8.11
C CYS A 28 -13.90 -1.18 7.94
N ILE A 29 -12.56 -1.17 8.07
CA ILE A 29 -11.76 0.07 8.15
C ILE A 29 -10.93 0.31 6.88
N ASN A 30 -10.32 -0.74 6.32
CA ASN A 30 -9.38 -0.63 5.20
C ASN A 30 -9.84 -1.48 4.02
N GLU A 31 -9.75 -0.92 2.82
CA GLU A 31 -9.77 -1.68 1.56
C GLU A 31 -8.39 -2.31 1.36
N ALA A 32 -8.34 -3.48 0.74
CA ALA A 32 -7.09 -4.09 0.33
C ALA A 32 -7.20 -4.75 -1.04
N VAL A 33 -6.06 -4.82 -1.72
CA VAL A 33 -5.95 -5.49 -3.00
C VAL A 33 -4.59 -6.15 -3.15
N THR A 34 -4.52 -7.20 -3.95
CA THR A 34 -3.25 -7.79 -4.38
C THR A 34 -2.90 -7.26 -5.75
N ILE A 35 -1.66 -6.87 -5.96
CA ILE A 35 -1.13 -6.53 -7.27
C ILE A 35 -0.03 -7.52 -7.67
N THR A 36 0.24 -7.60 -8.96
CA THR A 36 1.42 -8.28 -9.48
C THR A 36 2.20 -7.31 -10.35
N THR A 37 3.49 -7.19 -10.09
CA THR A 37 4.42 -6.39 -10.87
C THR A 37 4.78 -7.13 -12.17
N ASP A 38 5.37 -6.41 -13.13
CA ASP A 38 5.87 -6.97 -14.38
C ASP A 38 7.03 -7.98 -14.22
N ASN A 39 7.77 -7.92 -13.12
CA ASN A 39 8.77 -8.95 -12.76
C ASN A 39 8.17 -10.18 -12.04
N GLY A 40 6.85 -10.21 -11.82
CA GLY A 40 6.13 -11.35 -11.22
C GLY A 40 6.00 -11.33 -9.70
N GLU A 41 6.50 -10.29 -9.02
CA GLU A 41 6.31 -10.12 -7.57
C GLU A 41 4.85 -9.85 -7.24
N ARG A 42 4.37 -10.44 -6.15
CA ARG A 42 3.01 -10.22 -5.63
C ARG A 42 3.08 -9.32 -4.41
N ILE A 43 2.36 -8.20 -4.47
CA ILE A 43 2.36 -7.19 -3.41
C ILE A 43 0.95 -7.04 -2.86
N PHE A 44 0.84 -6.98 -1.53
CA PHE A 44 -0.41 -6.69 -0.84
C PHE A 44 -0.48 -5.19 -0.52
N VAL A 45 -1.58 -4.54 -0.89
CA VAL A 45 -1.77 -3.09 -0.74
C VAL A 45 -2.96 -2.83 0.17
N LYS A 46 -2.76 -2.05 1.22
CA LYS A 46 -3.83 -1.55 2.11
C LYS A 46 -4.15 -0.10 1.76
N ILE A 47 -5.43 0.25 1.75
CA ILE A 47 -5.92 1.56 1.33
C ILE A 47 -6.92 2.07 2.37
N ASN A 48 -6.75 3.32 2.76
CA ASN A 48 -7.71 4.05 3.56
C ASN A 48 -7.80 5.49 3.03
N LYS A 49 -9.02 6.01 2.94
CA LYS A 49 -9.31 7.33 2.36
C LYS A 49 -9.41 8.43 3.42
N LYS A 50 -9.36 8.08 4.71
CA LYS A 50 -9.37 9.04 5.81
C LYS A 50 -7.99 9.66 5.99
N SER A 51 -7.93 10.97 6.22
CA SER A 51 -6.68 11.73 6.37
C SER A 51 -5.85 11.25 7.56
N GLU A 52 -6.51 10.80 8.64
CA GLU A 52 -5.86 10.34 9.86
C GLU A 52 -5.23 8.94 9.70
N ALA A 53 -5.56 8.21 8.63
CA ALA A 53 -5.06 6.85 8.41
C ALA A 53 -3.55 6.82 8.12
N ARG A 54 -2.94 7.95 7.77
CA ARG A 54 -1.49 8.04 7.52
C ARG A 54 -0.68 7.60 8.73
N ALA A 55 -1.02 8.11 9.93
CA ALA A 55 -0.32 7.77 11.16
C ALA A 55 -0.44 6.26 11.48
N MET A 56 -1.60 5.65 11.19
CA MET A 56 -1.81 4.21 11.36
C MET A 56 -0.91 3.39 10.43
N PHE A 57 -0.84 3.74 9.13
CA PHE A 57 0.00 3.00 8.18
C PHE A 57 1.50 3.22 8.38
N ASP A 58 1.92 4.41 8.80
CA ASP A 58 3.32 4.66 9.16
C ASP A 58 3.74 3.85 10.40
N GLY A 59 2.86 3.76 11.40
CA GLY A 59 3.08 2.89 12.57
C GLY A 59 3.17 1.41 12.17
N GLU A 60 2.30 0.94 11.28
CA GLU A 60 2.37 -0.43 10.75
C GLU A 60 3.68 -0.67 9.97
N PHE A 61 4.08 0.27 9.10
CA PHE A 61 5.32 0.18 8.32
C PHE A 61 6.54 0.06 9.24
N ILE A 62 6.69 0.98 10.20
CA ILE A 62 7.85 1.02 11.11
C ILE A 62 7.88 -0.23 11.99
N SER A 63 6.74 -0.66 12.54
CA SER A 63 6.71 -1.86 13.39
C SER A 63 7.07 -3.13 12.62
N LEU A 64 6.57 -3.30 11.38
CA LEU A 64 6.93 -4.42 10.52
C LEU A 64 8.41 -4.38 10.09
N ASP A 65 8.96 -3.20 9.83
CA ASP A 65 10.35 -3.04 9.39
C ASP A 65 11.31 -3.48 10.50
N VAL A 66 11.05 -3.03 11.74
CA VAL A 66 11.80 -3.46 12.92
C VAL A 66 11.65 -4.96 13.16
N LEU A 67 10.43 -5.50 13.14
CA LEU A 67 10.21 -6.94 13.36
C LEU A 67 10.87 -7.80 12.29
N HIS A 68 10.85 -7.37 11.02
CA HIS A 68 11.54 -8.06 9.94
C HIS A 68 13.06 -7.99 10.14
N ALA A 69 13.61 -6.84 10.53
CA ALA A 69 15.05 -6.68 10.74
C ALA A 69 15.57 -7.54 11.91
N MET A 70 14.73 -7.76 12.93
CA MET A 70 15.08 -8.59 14.09
C MET A 70 15.12 -10.09 13.78
N ASP A 71 14.43 -10.56 12.73
CA ASP A 71 14.36 -11.97 12.32
C ASP A 71 13.96 -12.94 13.44
N VAL A 72 13.13 -12.48 14.38
CA VAL A 72 12.66 -13.29 15.53
C VAL A 72 11.33 -14.00 15.25
N VAL A 73 10.52 -13.44 14.36
CA VAL A 73 9.22 -13.98 13.96
C VAL A 73 8.96 -13.65 12.50
N ARG A 74 8.30 -14.57 11.78
CA ARG A 74 7.92 -14.36 10.39
C ARG A 74 6.88 -13.23 10.30
N VAL A 75 7.25 -12.15 9.63
CA VAL A 75 6.36 -11.02 9.30
C VAL A 75 6.46 -10.67 7.80
N PRO A 76 5.46 -9.97 7.22
CA PRO A 76 5.59 -9.41 5.89
C PRO A 76 6.71 -8.37 5.82
N LYS A 77 7.46 -8.33 4.71
CA LYS A 77 8.36 -7.22 4.41
C LYS A 77 7.57 -5.98 4.04
N PRO A 78 7.65 -4.88 4.82
CA PRO A 78 7.04 -3.63 4.40
C PRO A 78 7.79 -3.06 3.20
N ILE A 79 7.06 -2.53 2.23
CA ILE A 79 7.63 -1.99 0.98
C ILE A 79 7.59 -0.47 0.98
N LYS A 80 6.41 0.12 1.24
CA LYS A 80 6.23 1.57 1.24
C LYS A 80 4.95 1.98 1.99
N SER A 81 4.99 3.16 2.64
CA SER A 81 3.82 3.88 3.16
C SER A 81 3.81 5.30 2.57
N PHE A 82 2.72 5.69 1.90
CA PHE A 82 2.62 6.99 1.22
C PHE A 82 1.21 7.56 1.27
N LEU A 83 1.09 8.87 1.06
CA LEU A 83 -0.17 9.59 0.93
C LEU A 83 -0.32 10.02 -0.53
N LYS A 84 -1.48 9.76 -1.15
CA LYS A 84 -1.83 10.43 -2.40
C LYS A 84 -2.29 11.84 -2.06
N ILE A 85 -1.45 12.83 -2.31
CA ILE A 85 -1.82 14.25 -2.20
C ILE A 85 -2.66 14.60 -3.43
N GLY A 86 -3.85 15.14 -3.24
CA GLY A 86 -4.65 15.70 -4.33
C GLY A 86 -4.14 17.11 -4.70
N MET A 87 -4.38 17.56 -5.93
CA MET A 87 -4.06 18.95 -6.33
C MET A 87 -4.73 20.01 -5.43
N ALA A 88 -5.79 19.65 -4.71
CA ALA A 88 -6.51 20.54 -3.79
C ALA A 88 -5.84 20.71 -2.41
N ASP A 89 -4.83 19.88 -2.08
CA ASP A 89 -4.16 19.89 -0.77
C ASP A 89 -2.87 20.74 -0.76
N ILE A 90 -2.59 21.45 -1.86
CA ILE A 90 -1.42 22.34 -2.04
C ILE A 90 -1.87 23.82 -2.02
N ALA A 91 -2.96 24.14 -1.30
CA ALA A 91 -3.44 25.51 -1.11
C ALA A 91 -2.71 26.21 0.04
#